data_AF-A0A5B8RT27-F1
#
_entry.id   AF-A0A5B8RT27-F1
#
_cell.length_a   1.000
_cell.length_b   1.000
_cell.length_c   1.000
_cell.angle_alpha   90.00
_cell.angle_beta   90.00
_cell.angle_gamma   90.00
#
_symmetry.space_group_name_H-M   'P 1'
#
loop_
_entity.id
_entity.type
_entity.pdbx_description
1 polymer ?
#
loop_
_entity_poly.entity_id
_entity_poly.type
_entity_poly.pdbx_seq_one_letter_code
_entity_poly.pdbx_strand_id
1 'polypeptide(L)'
;MSSKKVFGVLLTEQAWNELGSALEPYTSTGSLGRYIYCEEVKTGGQYFVMVATCKNTDGSSFTAELAIHHHFVKMFISGNEKTEIGFIK
;
A
#
# COMPACT_ATOMS: atom_id res chain seq x y z
N MET A 1 1.16 -24.53 6.41
CA MET A 1 1.91 -23.36 5.91
C MET A 1 0.89 -22.31 5.50
N SER A 2 0.84 -21.15 6.17
CA SER A 2 -0.06 -20.08 5.77
C SER A 2 0.53 -19.39 4.54
N SER A 3 -0.16 -19.42 3.40
CA SER A 3 0.25 -18.63 2.23
C SER A 3 0.32 -17.16 2.62
N LYS A 4 1.50 -16.54 2.49
CA LYS A 4 1.68 -15.12 2.85
C LYS A 4 0.88 -14.28 1.87
N LYS A 5 -0.23 -13.71 2.34
CA LYS A 5 -1.03 -12.79 1.54
C LYS A 5 -0.26 -11.52 1.26
N VAL A 6 -0.59 -10.92 0.13
CA VAL A 6 -0.06 -9.64 -0.29
C VAL A 6 -1.22 -8.72 -0.63
N PHE A 7 -1.01 -7.43 -0.43
CA PHE A 7 -2.05 -6.42 -0.57
C PHE A 7 -1.57 -5.30 -1.48
N GLY A 8 -2.49 -4.77 -2.27
CA GLY A 8 -2.31 -3.43 -2.81
C GLY A 8 -3.49 -2.55 -2.44
N VAL A 9 -3.16 -1.36 -1.98
CA VAL A 9 -4.09 -0.40 -1.40
C VAL A 9 -4.14 0.82 -2.32
N LEU A 10 -5.34 1.12 -2.84
CA LEU A 10 -5.59 2.34 -3.57
C LEU A 10 -6.16 3.38 -2.62
N LEU A 11 -5.61 4.57 -2.72
CA LEU A 11 -6.08 5.73 -1.97
C LEU A 11 -6.99 6.60 -2.81
N THR A 12 -7.80 7.42 -2.15
CA THR A 12 -8.61 8.45 -2.81
C THR A 12 -7.70 9.56 -3.36
N GLU A 13 -8.15 10.32 -4.35
CA GLU A 13 -7.39 11.50 -4.83
C GLU A 13 -7.17 12.52 -3.70
N GLN A 14 -8.13 12.63 -2.77
CA GLN A 14 -8.00 13.47 -1.58
C GLN A 14 -6.80 13.05 -0.73
N ALA A 15 -6.61 11.75 -0.49
CA ALA A 15 -5.46 11.25 0.26
C ALA A 15 -4.13 11.63 -0.40
N TRP A 16 -4.05 11.48 -1.72
CA TRP A 16 -2.85 11.84 -2.47
C TRP A 16 -2.56 13.34 -2.42
N ASN A 17 -3.59 14.18 -2.41
CA ASN A 17 -3.45 15.62 -2.34
C ASN A 17 -3.07 16.11 -0.93
N GLU A 18 -3.68 15.53 0.11
CA GLU A 18 -3.49 15.99 1.50
C GLU A 18 -2.24 15.40 2.14
N LEU A 19 -1.95 14.11 1.91
CA LEU A 19 -0.77 13.44 2.48
C LEU A 19 0.47 13.64 1.59
N GLY A 20 0.28 13.87 0.29
CA GLY A 20 1.30 14.35 -0.62
C GLY A 20 2.62 13.57 -0.56
N SER A 21 3.71 14.31 -0.35
CA SER A 21 5.08 13.80 -0.33
C SER A 21 5.35 12.74 0.74
N ALA A 22 4.55 12.69 1.82
CA ALA A 22 4.68 11.65 2.84
C ALA A 22 4.39 10.25 2.29
N LEU A 23 3.62 10.14 1.20
CA LEU A 23 3.30 8.85 0.57
C LEU A 23 4.31 8.42 -0.49
N GLU A 24 5.16 9.31 -0.98
CA GLU A 24 6.09 9.03 -2.09
C GLU A 24 6.95 7.78 -1.87
N PRO A 25 7.57 7.54 -0.68
CA PRO A 25 8.41 6.37 -0.47
C PRO A 25 7.67 5.02 -0.57
N TYR A 26 6.35 5.06 -0.42
CA TYR A 26 5.47 3.89 -0.37
C TYR A 26 4.69 3.69 -1.67
N THR A 27 4.76 4.66 -2.57
CA THR A 27 3.94 4.69 -3.78
C THR A 27 4.54 3.84 -4.88
N SER A 28 3.69 3.00 -5.47
CA SER A 28 3.93 2.30 -6.72
C SER A 28 2.93 2.77 -7.78
N THR A 29 3.29 2.62 -9.04
CA THR A 29 2.45 3.00 -10.19
C THR A 29 2.25 1.82 -11.12
N GLY A 30 1.00 1.60 -11.55
CA GLY A 30 0.65 0.53 -12.48
C GLY A 30 -0.59 0.88 -13.31
N SER A 31 -1.18 -0.11 -13.99
CA SER A 31 -2.38 0.07 -14.84
C SER A 31 -3.59 0.61 -14.08
N LEU A 32 -3.67 0.38 -12.77
CA LEU A 32 -4.72 0.88 -11.87
C LEU A 32 -4.43 2.28 -11.30
N GLY A 33 -3.30 2.89 -11.67
CA GLY A 33 -2.85 4.18 -11.13
C GLY A 33 -1.86 4.02 -9.97
N ARG A 34 -1.93 4.95 -9.01
CA ARG A 34 -1.07 4.96 -7.81
C ARG A 34 -1.64 4.03 -6.73
N TYR A 35 -0.78 3.20 -6.16
CA TYR A 35 -1.13 2.28 -5.08
C TYR A 35 0.02 2.08 -4.10
N ILE A 36 -0.28 1.60 -2.89
CA ILE A 36 0.72 1.18 -1.91
C ILE A 36 0.71 -0.35 -1.85
N TYR A 37 1.89 -0.95 -1.93
CA TYR A 37 2.05 -2.39 -1.82
C TYR A 37 2.41 -2.78 -0.38
N CYS A 38 1.64 -3.71 0.19
CA CYS A 38 1.75 -4.08 1.60
C CYS A 38 1.79 -5.60 1.77
N GLU A 39 2.43 -6.04 2.85
CA GLU A 39 2.44 -7.43 3.28
C GLU A 39 1.41 -7.72 4.39
N GLU A 40 0.96 -6.69 5.09
CA GLU A 40 -0.07 -6.79 6.13
C GLU A 40 -1.03 -5.61 6.06
N VAL A 41 -2.29 -5.87 6.43
CA VAL A 41 -3.36 -4.88 6.57
C VAL A 41 -4.18 -5.20 7.81
N LYS A 42 -4.51 -4.17 8.60
CA LYS A 42 -5.44 -4.23 9.74
C LYS A 42 -6.48 -3.12 9.57
N THR A 43 -7.76 -3.48 9.54
CA THR A 43 -8.88 -2.56 9.29
C THR A 43 -9.65 -2.18 10.56
N GLY A 44 -9.01 -2.24 11.73
CA GLY A 44 -9.66 -2.00 13.02
C GLY A 44 -9.55 -0.54 13.47
N GLY A 45 -10.64 0.03 14.00
CA GLY A 45 -10.64 1.38 14.56
C GLY A 45 -10.84 2.47 13.52
N GLN A 46 -10.23 3.64 13.74
CA GLN A 46 -10.35 4.80 12.84
C GLN A 46 -9.32 4.79 11.70
N TYR A 47 -8.29 3.94 11.83
CA TYR A 47 -7.16 3.89 10.92
C TYR A 47 -7.10 2.54 10.22
N PHE A 48 -6.87 2.61 8.90
CA PHE A 48 -6.42 1.50 8.10
C PHE A 48 -4.89 1.41 8.26
N VAL A 49 -4.44 0.38 8.97
CA VAL A 49 -3.03 0.17 9.27
C VAL A 49 -2.46 -0.83 8.27
N MET A 50 -1.29 -0.54 7.72
CA MET A 50 -0.61 -1.40 6.74
C MET A 50 0.88 -1.46 6.99
N VAL A 51 1.50 -2.59 6.65
CA VAL A 51 2.96 -2.76 6.67
C VAL A 51 3.47 -2.86 5.25
N ALA A 52 4.32 -1.90 4.86
CA ALA A 52 4.89 -1.81 3.51
C ALA A 52 6.41 -1.99 3.56
N THR A 53 6.95 -2.76 2.62
CA THR A 53 8.38 -2.83 2.36
C THR A 53 8.72 -1.88 1.22
N CYS A 54 9.55 -0.89 1.52
CA CYS A 54 9.98 0.14 0.59
C CYS A 54 11.43 -0.05 0.20
N LYS A 55 11.79 0.52 -0.94
CA LYS A 55 13.18 0.62 -1.38
C LYS A 55 13.61 2.08 -1.28
N ASN A 56 14.73 2.31 -0.61
CA ASN A 56 15.42 3.58 -0.62
C ASN A 56 16.08 3.82 -1.97
N THR A 57 16.44 5.07 -2.23
CA THR A 57 17.15 5.50 -3.44
C THR A 57 18.54 4.85 -3.57
N ASP A 58 19.14 4.43 -2.45
CA ASP A 58 20.43 3.72 -2.40
C ASP A 58 20.30 2.21 -2.65
N GLY A 59 19.08 1.71 -2.90
CA GLY A 59 18.79 0.30 -3.14
C GLY A 59 18.59 -0.54 -1.88
N SER A 60 18.81 0.02 -0.69
CA SER A 60 18.45 -0.63 0.58
C SER A 60 16.92 -0.72 0.73
N SER A 61 16.44 -1.67 1.53
CA SER A 61 15.02 -1.80 1.83
C SER A 61 14.74 -1.48 3.29
N PHE A 62 13.61 -0.84 3.56
CA PHE A 62 13.09 -0.66 4.90
C PHE A 62 11.63 -1.09 4.98
N THR A 63 11.20 -1.48 6.17
CA THR A 63 9.79 -1.78 6.46
C THR A 63 9.20 -0.64 7.26
N ALA A 64 8.00 -0.20 6.90
CA ALA A 64 7.27 0.83 7.62
C ALA A 64 5.85 0.37 7.94
N GLU A 65 5.37 0.73 9.13
CA GLU A 65 3.96 0.69 9.48
C GLU A 65 3.34 2.05 9.17
N LEU A 66 2.27 2.06 8.35
CA LEU A 66 1.50 3.25 8.03
C LEU A 66 0.11 3.12 8.65
N ALA A 67 -0.37 4.18 9.29
CA ALA A 67 -1.73 4.31 9.75
C ALA A 67 -2.39 5.50 9.05
N ILE A 68 -3.36 5.23 8.17
CA ILE A 68 -4.10 6.26 7.45
C ILE A 68 -5.58 6.18 7.81
N HIS A 69 -6.27 7.31 7.88
CA HIS A 69 -7.68 7.26 8.21
C HIS A 69 -8.46 6.51 7.12
N HIS A 70 -9.46 5.72 7.50
CA HIS A 70 -10.26 4.93 6.56
C HIS A 70 -10.86 5.73 5.39
N HIS A 71 -11.17 7.03 5.56
CA HIS A 71 -11.76 7.86 4.50
C HIS A 71 -10.79 8.14 3.34
N PHE A 72 -9.48 7.93 3.56
CA PHE A 72 -8.46 8.01 2.53
C PHE A 72 -8.28 6.73 1.72
N VAL A 73 -8.86 5.61 2.17
CA VAL A 73 -8.74 4.33 1.46
C VAL A 73 -9.91 4.16 0.51
N LYS A 74 -9.59 4.06 -0.79
CA LYS A 74 -10.59 3.81 -1.83
C LYS A 74 -10.92 2.32 -1.94
N MET A 75 -9.90 1.47 -1.91
CA MET A 75 -10.02 0.01 -2.06
C MET A 75 -8.73 -0.67 -1.61
N PHE A 76 -8.81 -1.88 -1.09
CA PHE A 76 -7.65 -2.79 -1.01
C PHE A 76 -7.99 -4.13 -1.66
N ILE A 77 -6.97 -4.76 -2.26
CA ILE A 77 -7.09 -6.08 -2.88
C ILE A 77 -6.05 -6.99 -2.23
N SER A 78 -6.43 -8.23 -1.90
CA SER A 78 -5.50 -9.24 -1.38
C SER A 78 -5.36 -10.41 -2.35
N GLY A 79 -4.14 -10.90 -2.53
CA GLY A 79 -3.82 -12.08 -3.32
C GLY A 79 -2.82 -13.00 -2.63
N ASN A 80 -2.58 -14.17 -3.21
CA ASN A 80 -1.56 -15.11 -2.72
C ASN A 80 -0.17 -14.83 -3.33
N GLU A 81 -0.10 -13.98 -4.36
CA GLU A 81 1.15 -13.60 -5.02
C GLU A 81 1.05 -12.20 -5.65
N LYS A 82 2.22 -11.58 -5.88
CA LYS A 82 2.36 -10.22 -6.42
C LYS A 82 1.79 -10.06 -7.84
N THR A 83 1.91 -11.12 -8.63
CA THR A 83 1.70 -11.14 -10.08
C THR A 83 0.23 -11.16 -10.50
N GLU A 84 -0.65 -11.71 -9.66
CA GLU A 84 -2.08 -11.80 -9.98
C GLU A 84 -2.88 -10.59 -9.51
N ILE A 85 -2.38 -9.86 -8.51
CA ILE A 85 -3.00 -8.58 -8.20
C ILE A 85 -2.51 -7.61 -9.25
N GLY A 86 -3.42 -7.14 -10.12
CA GLY A 86 -3.17 -6.36 -11.35
C GLY A 86 -2.48 -4.99 -11.18
N PHE A 87 -1.48 -4.93 -10.31
CA PHE A 87 -0.64 -3.83 -9.91
C PHE A 87 0.71 -3.83 -10.65
N ILE A 88 1.24 -5.01 -10.98
CA ILE A 88 2.52 -5.15 -11.70
C ILE A 88 2.21 -5.47 -13.17
N LYS A 89 2.71 -4.63 -14.08
CA LYS A 89 2.86 -4.95 -15.50
C LYS A 89 4.32 -4.77 -15.88
#